data_AF-A0AAD9KKB1-F1
#
_entry.id   AF-A0AAD9KKB1-F1
#
_cell.length_a   1.000
_cell.length_b   1.000
_cell.length_c   1.000
_cell.angle_alpha   90.00
_cell.angle_beta   90.00
_cell.angle_gamma   90.00
#
_symmetry.space_group_name_H-M   'P 1'
#
loop_
_entity.id
_entity.type
_entity.pdbx_description
1 polymer ?
#
loop_
_entity_poly.entity_id
_entity_poly.type
_entity_poly.pdbx_seq_one_letter_code
_entity_poly.pdbx_strand_id
1 'polypeptide(L)'
;MRHPNCRDYSRQIIDWSREPSRGVGPFTSKLMETTTFNDLQVRLGHPYLYLHQGDCEHLIIFSDIRLLHPEDCQDLTRYPLLIGERAERQYRCRVCQTFTARWVTHESPLTPEDPCFFCDTCYRSLHYAPNGDSLAHFTAHPYGRDAVKPGLIKTAPVTARTLPV
;
A
#
# COMPACT_ATOMS: atom_id res chain seq x y z
N MET A 1 17.99 12.29 -2.22
CA MET A 1 16.55 12.36 -2.53
C MET A 1 16.37 11.46 -3.72
N ARG A 2 15.57 10.38 -3.62
CA ARG A 2 15.65 9.26 -4.56
C ARG A 2 15.27 9.61 -6.01
N HIS A 3 14.57 10.72 -6.23
CA HIS A 3 14.23 11.22 -7.55
C HIS A 3 14.29 12.77 -7.58
N PRO A 4 14.80 13.41 -8.65
CA PRO A 4 14.93 14.88 -8.73
C PRO A 4 13.62 15.65 -8.57
N ASN A 5 12.49 15.04 -8.97
CA ASN A 5 11.17 15.65 -8.87
C ASN A 5 10.52 15.50 -7.48
N CYS A 6 11.16 14.83 -6.52
CA CYS A 6 10.61 14.74 -5.17
C CYS A 6 10.65 16.12 -4.50
N ARG A 7 9.56 16.48 -3.81
CA ARG A 7 9.50 17.73 -3.05
C ARG A 7 10.18 17.54 -1.69
N ASP A 8 10.95 18.55 -1.26
CA ASP A 8 11.43 18.62 0.11
C ASP A 8 10.34 19.20 1.02
N TYR A 9 9.74 18.35 1.84
CA TYR A 9 8.73 18.75 2.82
C TYR A 9 9.35 19.24 4.14
N SER A 10 10.64 18.97 4.40
CA SER A 10 11.27 19.30 5.68
C SER A 10 11.43 20.80 5.90
N ARG A 11 11.60 21.58 4.83
CA ARG A 11 11.85 23.03 4.89
C ARG A 11 10.75 23.78 5.64
N GLN A 12 9.49 23.48 5.35
CA GLN A 12 8.35 24.13 6.01
C GLN A 12 8.33 23.84 7.52
N ILE A 13 8.66 22.62 7.92
CA ILE A 13 8.72 22.20 9.33
C ILE A 13 9.89 22.89 10.04
N ILE A 14 11.06 22.95 9.38
CA ILE A 14 12.24 23.63 9.92
C ILE A 14 11.95 25.12 10.11
N ASP A 15 11.39 25.80 9.10
CA ASP A 15 11.05 27.22 9.19
C ASP A 15 9.98 27.48 10.28
N TRP A 16 8.95 26.62 10.39
CA TRP A 16 7.95 26.68 11.47
C TRP A 16 8.57 26.52 12.87
N SER A 17 9.58 25.66 13.01
CA SER A 17 10.25 25.40 14.30
C SER A 17 11.11 26.55 14.82
N ARG A 18 11.46 27.53 13.96
CA ARG A 18 12.34 28.66 14.36
C ARG A 18 11.69 29.66 15.30
N GLU A 19 10.37 29.67 15.39
CA GLU A 19 9.63 30.53 16.31
C GLU A 19 9.92 30.12 17.77
N PRO A 20 10.60 30.97 18.58
CA PRO A 20 11.09 30.57 19.91
C PRO A 20 9.98 30.11 20.86
N SER A 21 8.77 30.66 20.72
CA SER A 21 7.61 30.29 21.53
C SER A 21 7.16 28.83 21.36
N ARG A 22 7.65 28.12 20.35
CA ARG A 22 7.34 26.69 20.12
C ARG A 22 8.15 25.74 20.98
N GLY A 23 9.34 26.14 21.44
CA GLY A 23 10.19 25.30 22.28
C GLY A 23 10.64 23.97 21.65
N VAL A 24 10.67 23.88 20.31
CA VAL A 24 11.11 22.70 19.55
C VAL A 24 12.21 23.08 18.56
N GLY A 25 13.05 22.11 18.21
CA GLY A 25 14.21 22.35 17.36
C GLY A 25 15.43 22.88 18.14
N PRO A 26 16.42 23.47 17.46
CA PRO A 26 16.50 23.64 16.01
C PRO A 26 16.55 22.30 15.27
N PHE A 27 15.85 22.21 14.15
CA PHE A 27 15.88 21.02 13.29
C PHE A 27 16.85 21.19 12.12
N THR A 28 17.40 20.07 11.66
CA THR A 28 18.22 19.97 10.46
C THR A 28 17.66 18.88 9.55
N SER A 29 17.96 18.94 8.26
CA SER A 29 17.59 17.90 7.29
C SER A 29 18.82 17.18 6.76
N LYS A 30 18.67 15.88 6.53
CA LYS A 30 19.65 15.01 5.85
C LYS A 30 18.92 14.16 4.83
N LEU A 31 19.67 13.62 3.86
CA LEU A 31 19.11 12.74 2.85
C LEU A 31 18.79 11.36 3.45
N MET A 32 17.55 10.91 3.31
CA MET A 32 17.11 9.61 3.82
C MET A 32 17.87 8.42 3.21
N GLU A 33 18.37 8.54 1.98
CA GLU A 33 19.13 7.45 1.32
C GLU A 33 20.53 7.24 1.87
N THR A 34 21.07 8.23 2.61
CA THR A 34 22.40 8.17 3.22
C THR A 34 22.35 8.29 4.75
N THR A 35 21.16 8.38 5.34
CA THR A 35 20.97 8.49 6.80
C THR A 35 20.48 7.15 7.34
N THR A 36 21.22 6.59 8.29
CA THR A 36 20.89 5.33 8.97
C THR A 36 20.27 5.61 10.34
N PHE A 37 19.70 4.59 11.00
CA PHE A 37 19.22 4.74 12.38
C PHE A 37 20.31 5.15 13.38
N ASN A 38 21.58 4.76 13.12
CA ASN A 38 22.71 5.15 13.96
C ASN A 38 23.06 6.64 13.84
N ASP A 39 22.62 7.31 12.78
CA ASP A 39 22.82 8.75 12.60
C ASP A 39 21.76 9.61 13.32
N LEU A 40 20.73 8.97 13.89
CA LEU A 40 19.60 9.64 14.52
C LEU A 40 19.80 9.77 16.03
N GLN A 41 19.48 10.94 16.56
CA GLN A 41 19.33 11.14 18.01
C GLN A 41 17.89 10.88 18.41
N VAL A 42 17.62 9.67 18.89
CA VAL A 42 16.29 9.22 19.27
C VAL A 42 16.05 9.35 20.78
N ARG A 43 14.84 9.74 21.15
CA ARG A 43 14.33 9.77 22.51
C ARG A 43 13.26 8.70 22.63
N LEU A 44 13.45 7.77 23.56
CA LEU A 44 12.47 6.71 23.80
C LEU A 44 11.14 7.30 24.28
N GLY A 45 10.04 6.75 23.75
CA GLY A 45 8.67 7.19 24.06
C GLY A 45 8.28 8.55 23.46
N HIS A 46 9.17 9.21 22.73
CA HIS A 46 8.86 10.48 22.06
C HIS A 46 8.20 10.24 20.69
N PRO A 47 7.10 10.93 20.37
CA PRO A 47 6.47 10.82 19.06
C PRO A 47 7.23 11.63 18.00
N TYR A 48 7.52 10.99 16.87
CA TYR A 48 8.14 11.57 15.69
C TYR A 48 7.15 11.56 14.52
N LEU A 49 7.15 12.61 13.72
CA LEU A 49 6.34 12.68 12.50
C LEU A 49 7.05 12.00 11.34
N TYR A 50 6.37 11.07 10.69
CA TYR A 50 6.73 10.52 9.40
C TYR A 50 5.69 10.93 8.36
N LEU A 51 6.14 11.67 7.35
CA LEU A 51 5.30 12.14 6.25
C LEU A 51 5.62 11.34 4.99
N HIS A 52 4.68 10.53 4.54
CA HIS A 52 4.77 9.78 3.30
C HIS A 52 4.07 10.56 2.18
N GLN A 53 4.81 10.92 1.13
CA GLN A 53 4.33 11.57 -0.10
C GLN A 53 3.54 12.89 0.04
N GLY A 54 3.56 13.50 1.23
CA GLY A 54 3.04 14.85 1.45
C GLY A 54 1.61 14.94 1.96
N ASP A 55 0.88 13.84 2.01
CA ASP A 55 -0.52 13.76 2.44
C ASP A 55 -0.81 12.61 3.43
N CYS A 56 0.16 11.73 3.66
CA CYS A 56 0.02 10.59 4.54
C CYS A 56 0.92 10.75 5.78
N GLU A 57 0.32 11.21 6.87
CA GLU A 57 1.01 11.50 8.14
C GLU A 57 0.90 10.32 9.12
N HIS A 58 2.04 9.92 9.68
CA HIS A 58 2.14 8.85 10.66
C HIS A 58 3.00 9.26 11.85
N LEU A 59 2.58 8.86 13.04
CA LEU A 59 3.43 8.94 14.22
C LEU A 59 4.29 7.69 14.33
N ILE A 60 5.60 7.89 14.48
CA ILE A 60 6.57 6.85 14.79
C ILE A 60 7.08 7.10 16.21
N ILE A 61 7.09 6.05 17.02
CA ILE A 61 7.63 6.11 18.38
C ILE A 61 8.69 5.01 18.50
N PHE A 62 9.88 5.39 18.94
CA PHE A 62 10.89 4.42 19.38
C PHE A 62 10.54 4.03 20.81
N SER A 63 9.94 2.86 21.00
CA SER A 63 9.48 2.40 22.32
C SER A 63 10.58 1.80 23.17
N ASP A 64 11.52 1.09 22.54
CA ASP A 64 12.58 0.35 23.22
C ASP A 64 13.85 0.26 22.35
N ILE A 65 15.00 0.13 22.99
CA ILE A 65 16.31 -0.13 22.37
C ILE A 65 17.01 -1.18 23.23
N ARG A 66 17.49 -2.25 22.59
CA ARG A 66 18.25 -3.31 23.24
C ARG A 66 19.48 -3.68 22.44
N LEU A 67 20.46 -4.27 23.12
CA LEU A 67 21.62 -4.88 22.47
C LEU A 67 21.19 -6.12 21.67
N LEU A 68 21.97 -6.44 20.63
CA LEU A 68 21.77 -7.65 19.82
C LEU A 68 21.96 -8.89 20.72
N HIS A 69 20.93 -9.71 20.80
CA HIS A 69 20.91 -10.95 21.58
C HIS A 69 21.42 -12.11 20.72
N PRO A 70 22.07 -13.15 21.29
CA PRO A 70 22.52 -14.31 20.51
C PRO A 70 21.41 -15.05 19.75
N GLU A 71 20.16 -14.96 20.21
CA GLU A 71 18.99 -15.57 19.55
C GLU A 71 18.39 -14.70 18.43
N ASP A 72 18.87 -13.45 18.27
CA ASP A 72 18.44 -12.61 17.16
C ASP A 72 19.04 -13.07 15.82
N CYS A 73 18.52 -12.53 14.72
CA CYS A 73 19.15 -12.68 13.41
C CYS A 73 20.57 -12.10 13.44
N GLN A 74 21.58 -12.95 13.37
CA GLN A 74 22.98 -12.50 13.36
C GLN A 74 23.43 -11.97 11.98
N ASP A 75 22.65 -12.24 10.94
CA ASP A 75 22.92 -11.73 9.59
C ASP A 75 22.37 -10.29 9.46
N LEU A 76 23.30 -9.33 9.44
CA LEU A 76 23.00 -7.91 9.31
C LEU A 76 22.34 -7.56 7.96
N THR A 77 22.59 -8.34 6.91
CA THR A 77 22.03 -8.08 5.57
C THR A 77 20.52 -8.34 5.50
N ARG A 78 19.98 -9.06 6.49
CA ARG A 78 18.54 -9.32 6.62
C ARG A 78 17.78 -8.19 7.31
N TYR A 79 18.47 -7.23 7.91
CA TYR A 79 17.81 -6.07 8.50
C TYR A 79 17.50 -5.00 7.43
N PRO A 80 16.41 -4.24 7.58
CA PRO A 80 15.41 -4.30 8.66
C PRO A 80 14.54 -5.57 8.57
N LEU A 81 14.30 -6.21 9.73
CA LEU A 81 13.47 -7.41 9.80
C LEU A 81 11.98 -7.04 9.76
N LEU A 82 11.23 -7.71 8.89
CA LEU A 82 9.77 -7.67 8.91
C LEU A 82 9.28 -8.55 10.06
N ILE A 83 9.02 -7.93 11.22
CA ILE A 83 8.55 -8.61 12.44
C ILE A 83 7.06 -8.96 12.41
N GLY A 84 6.31 -8.33 11.52
CA GLY A 84 4.89 -8.56 11.37
C GLY A 84 4.40 -7.89 10.11
N GLU A 85 3.65 -8.63 9.31
CA GLU A 85 2.91 -8.08 8.20
C GLU A 85 1.43 -8.10 8.55
N ARG A 86 0.75 -6.97 8.41
CA ARG A 86 -0.70 -6.99 8.52
C ARG A 86 -1.23 -7.81 7.36
N ALA A 87 -1.90 -8.92 7.66
CA ALA A 87 -2.69 -9.62 6.66
C ALA A 87 -3.68 -8.62 6.07
N GLU A 88 -3.51 -8.30 4.78
CA GLU A 88 -4.51 -7.54 4.05
C GLU A 88 -5.84 -8.29 4.17
N ARG A 89 -6.89 -7.57 4.56
CA ARG A 89 -8.21 -8.16 4.68
C ARG A 89 -8.62 -8.61 3.28
N GLN A 90 -8.61 -9.91 3.02
CA GLN A 90 -9.09 -10.46 1.77
C GLN A 90 -10.62 -10.54 1.81
N TYR A 91 -11.31 -9.81 0.92
CA TYR A 91 -12.75 -9.98 0.74
C TYR A 91 -13.04 -11.21 -0.11
N ARG A 92 -14.10 -11.94 0.22
CA ARG A 92 -14.67 -12.95 -0.68
C ARG A 92 -15.53 -12.26 -1.74
N CYS A 93 -15.66 -12.88 -2.89
CA CYS A 93 -16.55 -12.41 -3.95
C CYS A 93 -17.99 -12.29 -3.42
N ARG A 94 -18.62 -11.14 -3.66
CA ARG A 94 -19.97 -10.85 -3.20
C ARG A 94 -21.03 -11.77 -3.80
N VAL A 95 -20.81 -12.23 -5.03
CA VAL A 95 -21.76 -13.08 -5.77
C VAL A 95 -21.67 -14.54 -5.33
N CYS A 96 -20.50 -15.16 -5.50
CA CYS A 96 -20.37 -16.59 -5.22
C CYS A 96 -20.01 -16.91 -3.76
N GLN A 97 -19.43 -15.96 -3.02
CA GLN A 97 -18.91 -16.13 -1.65
C GLN A 97 -17.90 -17.28 -1.46
N THR A 98 -17.45 -17.92 -2.56
CA THR A 98 -16.50 -19.02 -2.56
C THR A 98 -15.07 -18.54 -2.77
N PHE A 99 -14.85 -17.72 -3.80
CA PHE A 99 -13.52 -17.29 -4.20
C PHE A 99 -13.16 -15.92 -3.62
N THR A 100 -11.87 -15.69 -3.36
CA THR A 100 -11.34 -14.38 -2.99
C THR A 100 -11.57 -13.37 -4.11
N ALA A 101 -11.90 -12.14 -3.74
CA ALA A 101 -12.09 -11.05 -4.67
C ALA A 101 -10.75 -10.65 -5.30
N ARG A 102 -10.80 -10.40 -6.61
CA ARG A 102 -9.69 -9.89 -7.44
C ARG A 102 -10.02 -8.55 -8.09
N TRP A 103 -11.27 -8.14 -8.02
CA TRP A 103 -11.78 -6.88 -8.55
C TRP A 103 -12.59 -6.15 -7.49
N VAL A 104 -12.42 -4.85 -7.44
CA VAL A 104 -13.33 -3.92 -6.79
C VAL A 104 -13.99 -3.06 -7.86
N THR A 105 -15.30 -2.90 -7.80
CA THR A 105 -16.06 -2.03 -8.70
C THR A 105 -16.72 -0.91 -7.92
N HIS A 106 -16.78 0.27 -8.54
CA HIS A 106 -17.49 1.44 -8.02
C HIS A 106 -18.55 1.93 -9.01
N GLU A 107 -19.57 2.60 -8.49
CA GLU A 107 -20.63 3.25 -9.26
C GLU A 107 -21.38 2.31 -10.22
N SER A 108 -21.35 1.00 -9.95
CA SER A 108 -22.04 0.02 -10.78
C SER A 108 -23.52 -0.06 -10.41
N PRO A 109 -24.46 0.17 -11.34
CA PRO A 109 -25.89 0.00 -11.06
C PRO A 109 -26.29 -1.48 -10.90
N LEU A 110 -25.38 -2.40 -11.19
CA LEU A 110 -25.59 -3.85 -11.11
C LEU A 110 -25.25 -4.41 -9.72
N THR A 111 -24.81 -3.57 -8.77
CA THR A 111 -24.35 -3.99 -7.45
C THR A 111 -25.18 -3.37 -6.34
N PRO A 112 -25.43 -4.09 -5.22
CA PRO A 112 -26.22 -3.58 -4.11
C PRO A 112 -25.43 -2.64 -3.17
N GLU A 113 -24.12 -2.55 -3.35
CA GLU A 113 -23.19 -1.76 -2.52
C GLU A 113 -22.10 -1.15 -3.40
N ASP A 114 -21.45 -0.10 -2.88
CA ASP A 114 -20.32 0.60 -3.51
C ASP A 114 -19.28 0.97 -2.43
N PRO A 115 -18.03 0.45 -2.50
CA PRO A 115 -17.52 -0.53 -3.47
C PRO A 115 -18.13 -1.93 -3.33
N CYS A 116 -18.11 -2.69 -4.42
CA CYS A 116 -18.44 -4.12 -4.41
C CYS A 116 -17.28 -5.00 -4.93
N PHE A 117 -17.10 -6.18 -4.34
CA PHE A 117 -15.92 -7.03 -4.54
C PHE A 117 -16.24 -8.34 -5.26
N PHE A 118 -15.45 -8.71 -6.28
CA PHE A 118 -15.73 -9.87 -7.15
C PHE A 118 -14.49 -10.71 -7.44
N CYS A 119 -14.68 -12.03 -7.60
CA CYS A 119 -13.68 -12.86 -8.27
C CYS A 119 -13.72 -12.60 -9.79
N ASP A 120 -12.70 -13.06 -10.52
CA ASP A 120 -12.59 -12.86 -11.97
C ASP A 120 -13.84 -13.29 -12.74
N THR A 121 -14.38 -14.47 -12.42
CA THR A 121 -15.52 -15.04 -13.13
C THR A 121 -16.78 -14.21 -12.89
N CYS A 122 -17.14 -13.96 -11.63
CA CYS A 122 -18.35 -13.21 -11.30
C CYS A 122 -18.26 -11.75 -11.76
N TYR A 123 -17.06 -11.13 -11.72
CA TYR A 123 -16.84 -9.80 -12.27
C TYR A 123 -17.22 -9.75 -13.75
N ARG A 124 -16.65 -10.67 -14.55
CA ARG A 124 -16.91 -10.75 -16.00
C ARG A 124 -18.37 -11.06 -16.31
N SER A 125 -18.94 -12.05 -15.62
CA SER A 125 -20.32 -12.49 -15.87
C SER A 125 -21.37 -11.44 -15.51
N LEU A 126 -21.13 -10.62 -14.48
CA LEU A 126 -22.08 -9.59 -14.08
C LEU A 126 -21.99 -8.35 -14.96
N HIS A 127 -20.78 -7.96 -15.37
CA HIS A 127 -20.55 -6.64 -15.98
C HIS A 127 -20.41 -6.65 -17.50
N TYR A 128 -20.19 -7.81 -18.13
CA TYR A 128 -19.95 -7.91 -19.56
C TYR A 128 -20.87 -8.91 -20.24
N ALA A 129 -21.33 -8.55 -21.44
CA ALA A 129 -22.00 -9.47 -22.34
C ALA A 129 -21.02 -10.52 -22.89
N PRO A 130 -21.50 -11.66 -23.43
CA PRO A 130 -20.65 -12.68 -24.03
C PRO A 130 -19.73 -12.19 -25.15
N ASN A 131 -20.10 -11.09 -25.82
CA ASN A 131 -19.30 -10.43 -26.85
C ASN A 131 -18.20 -9.50 -26.30
N GLY A 132 -18.15 -9.30 -24.98
CA GLY A 132 -17.17 -8.45 -24.31
C GLY A 132 -17.61 -7.00 -24.08
N ASP A 133 -18.82 -6.62 -24.50
CA ASP A 133 -19.34 -5.27 -24.27
C ASP A 133 -19.77 -5.09 -22.81
N SER A 134 -19.46 -3.92 -22.24
CA SER A 134 -19.92 -3.56 -20.90
C SER A 134 -21.45 -3.43 -20.87
N LEU A 135 -22.09 -4.05 -19.89
CA LEU A 135 -23.54 -4.00 -19.68
C LEU A 135 -24.01 -2.71 -18.97
N ALA A 136 -23.09 -2.01 -18.30
CA ALA A 136 -23.36 -0.77 -17.59
C ALA A 136 -22.10 0.11 -17.53
N HIS A 137 -22.28 1.38 -17.15
CA HIS A 137 -21.17 2.26 -16.78
C HIS A 137 -20.75 1.98 -15.33
N PHE A 138 -19.46 1.74 -15.10
CA PHE A 138 -18.86 1.51 -13.79
C PHE A 138 -17.34 1.71 -13.88
N THR A 139 -16.66 1.87 -12.75
CA THR A 139 -15.20 1.79 -12.69
C THR A 139 -14.77 0.51 -11.97
N ALA A 140 -13.66 -0.08 -12.40
CA ALA A 140 -13.16 -1.32 -11.82
C ALA A 140 -11.64 -1.28 -11.65
N HIS A 141 -11.16 -1.75 -10.50
CA HIS A 141 -9.74 -1.82 -10.19
C HIS A 141 -9.37 -3.23 -9.73
N PRO A 142 -8.17 -3.72 -10.09
CA PRO A 142 -7.63 -4.93 -9.50
C PRO A 142 -7.54 -4.77 -7.98
N TYR A 143 -7.94 -5.81 -7.24
CA TYR A 143 -8.02 -5.82 -5.78
C TYR A 143 -7.26 -7.02 -5.19
N GLY A 144 -6.53 -6.77 -4.11
CA GLY A 144 -5.72 -7.78 -3.41
C GLY A 144 -4.28 -7.87 -3.91
N ARG A 145 -3.44 -8.54 -3.11
CA ARG A 145 -1.98 -8.61 -3.31
C ARG A 145 -1.54 -9.31 -4.61
N ASP A 146 -2.33 -10.26 -5.09
CA ASP A 146 -2.09 -11.02 -6.33
C ASP A 146 -2.87 -10.46 -7.55
N ALA A 147 -3.36 -9.22 -7.43
CA ALA A 147 -4.06 -8.57 -8.53
C ALA A 147 -3.04 -8.19 -9.62
N VAL A 148 -3.19 -8.78 -10.80
CA VAL A 148 -2.29 -8.51 -11.95
C VAL A 148 -2.41 -7.03 -12.29
N LYS A 149 -1.30 -6.30 -12.24
CA LYS A 149 -1.28 -4.86 -12.55
C LYS A 149 -1.84 -4.62 -13.97
N PRO A 150 -2.56 -3.51 -14.22
CA PRO A 150 -3.26 -3.23 -15.48
C PRO A 150 -2.42 -3.17 -16.78
N GLY A 151 -1.13 -3.49 -16.75
CA GLY A 151 -0.24 -3.51 -17.92
C GLY A 151 0.16 -4.91 -18.43
N LEU A 152 -0.31 -5.99 -17.80
CA LEU A 152 0.09 -7.37 -18.15
C LEU A 152 -1.00 -8.21 -18.84
N ILE A 153 -2.15 -7.63 -19.19
CA ILE A 153 -3.16 -8.33 -19.98
C ILE A 153 -2.80 -8.13 -21.47
N LYS A 154 -1.84 -8.91 -21.97
CA LYS A 154 -1.86 -9.24 -23.40
C LYS A 154 -3.12 -10.08 -23.60
N THR A 155 -4.08 -9.55 -24.34
CA THR A 155 -5.26 -10.26 -24.80
C THR A 155 -4.83 -11.49 -25.60
N ALA A 156 -4.69 -12.63 -24.92
CA ALA A 156 -4.59 -13.91 -25.60
C ALA A 156 -6.01 -14.28 -26.07
N PRO A 157 -6.20 -14.59 -27.36
CA PRO A 157 -7.51 -14.96 -27.87
C PRO A 157 -7.97 -16.26 -27.17
N VAL A 158 -9.23 -16.26 -26.75
CA VAL A 158 -9.89 -17.45 -26.19
C VAL A 158 -9.99 -18.48 -27.31
N THR A 159 -9.06 -19.44 -27.33
CA THR A 159 -9.26 -20.66 -28.10
C THR A 159 -10.11 -21.59 -27.26
N ALA A 160 -11.31 -21.89 -27.75
CA ALA A 160 -12.23 -22.83 -27.15
C ALA A 160 -11.55 -24.20 -27.04
N ARG A 161 -11.20 -24.61 -25.81
CA ARG A 161 -10.93 -26.01 -25.51
C ARG A 161 -12.23 -26.64 -25.03
N THR A 162 -12.84 -27.42 -25.92
CA THR A 162 -13.85 -28.41 -25.57
C THR A 162 -13.21 -29.43 -24.60
N LEU A 163 -13.84 -29.62 -23.45
CA LEU A 163 -13.52 -30.74 -22.55
C LEU A 163 -14.31 -31.96 -23.06
N PRO A 164 -13.68 -33.15 -23.20
CA PRO A 164 -14.41 -34.36 -23.49
C PRO A 164 -15.21 -34.82 -22.25
N VAL A 165 -16.33 -35.46 -22.56
CA VAL A 165 -17.36 -36.00 -21.65
C VAL A 165 -16.79 -37.03 -20.69
#